data_AF-A0A3S3KX37-F1
#
_entry.id   AF-A0A3S3KX37-F1
#
_cell.length_a   1.000
_cell.length_b   1.000
_cell.length_c   1.000
_cell.angle_alpha   90.00
_cell.angle_beta   90.00
_cell.angle_gamma   90.00
#
_symmetry.space_group_name_H-M   'P 1'
#
loop_
_entity.id
_entity.type
_entity.pdbx_description
1 polymer ?
#
loop_
_entity_poly.entity_id
_entity_poly.type
_entity_poly.pdbx_seq_one_letter_code
_entity_poly.pdbx_strand_id
1 'polypeptide(L)'
;MCNAMLGFAALAMTACQSAPETTQPEPALEPGPIAAQTASDPAAVPSGSAIIDQSVAVIPPDKGVPTKYAAFSGLWAGRLDGMYDAKLAVQTISSNGKVTVTYAWGTLGDNHPGEAAGVGRIVGSTLKLERLPNGADLSFVMRPDRTLAGTVRLAGQTYTGAFLKQ
;
A
#
# COMPACT_ATOMS: atom_id res chain seq x y z
N MET A 1 -61.82 19.30 -38.70
CA MET A 1 -61.97 17.84 -38.48
C MET A 1 -61.19 17.55 -37.19
N CYS A 2 -61.79 17.82 -36.02
CA CYS A 2 -62.54 16.89 -35.14
C CYS A 2 -61.65 15.74 -34.63
N ASN A 3 -61.15 15.83 -33.39
CA ASN A 3 -61.68 15.25 -32.12
C ASN A 3 -61.50 13.72 -32.06
N ALA A 4 -61.17 13.03 -30.97
CA ALA A 4 -60.88 13.27 -29.55
C ALA A 4 -60.01 12.04 -29.10
N MET A 5 -59.53 11.77 -27.88
CA MET A 5 -60.15 11.91 -26.57
C MET A 5 -59.11 11.56 -25.48
N LEU A 6 -59.14 12.31 -24.39
CA LEU A 6 -58.44 12.07 -23.12
C LEU A 6 -58.96 10.81 -22.40
N GLY A 7 -58.11 10.23 -21.56
CA GLY A 7 -58.51 9.31 -20.49
C GLY A 7 -57.57 9.43 -19.28
N PHE A 8 -57.87 10.37 -18.39
CA PHE A 8 -57.32 10.45 -17.03
C PHE A 8 -58.05 9.43 -16.13
N ALA A 9 -57.34 8.75 -15.25
CA ALA A 9 -57.91 8.20 -14.03
C ALA A 9 -56.91 8.35 -12.88
N ALA A 10 -57.21 9.30 -12.00
CA ALA A 10 -56.61 9.47 -10.68
C ALA A 10 -57.24 8.49 -9.69
N LEU A 11 -56.44 7.99 -8.74
CA LEU A 11 -56.93 7.33 -7.53
C LEU A 11 -56.32 8.03 -6.33
N ALA A 12 -57.20 8.60 -5.51
CA ALA A 12 -56.88 9.41 -4.35
C ALA A 12 -56.88 8.56 -3.06
N MET A 13 -55.88 8.85 -2.23
CA MET A 13 -55.86 8.96 -0.76
C MET A 13 -56.50 7.89 0.12
N THR A 14 -55.67 7.32 1.01
CA THR A 14 -56.04 7.26 2.43
C THR A 14 -54.80 7.54 3.27
N ALA A 15 -54.83 8.67 3.97
CA ALA A 15 -53.90 9.03 5.02
C ALA A 15 -54.36 8.37 6.33
N CYS A 16 -53.46 7.68 7.03
CA CYS A 16 -53.59 7.47 8.46
C CYS A 16 -52.58 8.39 9.14
N GLN A 17 -53.09 9.53 9.60
CA GLN A 17 -52.46 10.38 10.61
C GLN A 17 -52.53 9.66 11.96
N SER A 18 -51.43 9.67 12.70
CA SER A 18 -51.42 9.63 14.16
C SER A 18 -50.11 10.23 14.65
N ALA A 19 -50.22 11.39 15.32
CA ALA A 19 -49.26 11.95 16.26
C ALA A 19 -50.13 12.63 17.35
N PRO A 20 -49.62 13.07 18.52
CA PRO A 20 -48.28 12.93 19.09
C PRO A 20 -48.31 12.39 20.54
N GLU A 21 -47.17 12.02 21.14
CA GLU A 21 -47.00 12.23 22.58
C GLU A 21 -45.62 12.83 22.89
N THR A 22 -45.73 14.02 23.44
CA THR A 22 -44.73 14.92 23.98
C THR A 22 -44.06 14.29 25.20
N THR A 23 -42.73 14.23 25.25
CA THR A 23 -41.99 14.43 26.50
C THR A 23 -40.60 14.96 26.17
N GLN A 24 -40.52 16.27 26.00
CA GLN A 24 -39.29 17.03 26.27
C GLN A 24 -39.48 17.68 27.65
N PRO A 25 -38.51 17.47 28.55
CA PRO A 25 -38.03 18.54 29.40
C PRO A 25 -36.57 18.84 29.04
N GLU A 26 -36.31 20.08 28.64
CA GLU A 26 -34.99 20.71 28.68
C GLU A 26 -34.76 21.27 30.11
N PRO A 27 -33.57 21.81 30.47
CA PRO A 27 -32.26 21.21 30.68
C PRO A 27 -31.84 21.24 32.17
N ALA A 28 -30.84 20.43 32.55
CA ALA A 28 -30.04 20.70 33.75
C ALA A 28 -28.56 20.69 33.36
N LEU A 29 -27.98 21.90 33.28
CA LEU A 29 -26.53 22.15 33.40
C LEU A 29 -26.08 21.53 34.73
N GLU A 30 -25.04 20.69 34.79
CA GLU A 30 -23.61 21.05 34.96
C GLU A 30 -22.75 19.74 35.13
N PRO A 31 -21.41 19.77 35.26
CA PRO A 31 -20.38 19.78 34.20
C PRO A 31 -19.43 18.56 34.22
N GLY A 32 -18.80 18.21 33.10
CA GLY A 32 -17.66 17.26 33.13
C GLY A 32 -17.22 16.77 31.75
N PRO A 33 -15.96 17.00 31.33
CA PRO A 33 -15.54 16.77 29.96
C PRO A 33 -15.22 15.29 29.77
N ILE A 34 -15.86 14.64 28.81
CA ILE A 34 -15.20 13.57 28.10
C ILE A 34 -15.37 13.92 26.65
N ALA A 35 -14.38 14.68 26.15
CA ALA A 35 -14.08 14.70 24.74
C ALA A 35 -14.18 13.25 24.26
N ALA A 36 -15.13 12.97 23.38
CA ALA A 36 -15.09 11.75 22.61
C ALA A 36 -13.73 11.79 21.91
N GLN A 37 -12.79 11.05 22.49
CA GLN A 37 -11.47 10.88 21.93
C GLN A 37 -11.74 10.21 20.59
N THR A 38 -11.66 11.00 19.52
CA THR A 38 -11.19 10.50 18.24
C THR A 38 -9.82 9.90 18.53
N ALA A 39 -9.81 8.65 19.01
CA ALA A 39 -8.65 7.82 18.97
C ALA A 39 -8.41 7.60 17.48
N SER A 40 -7.58 8.46 16.89
CA SER A 40 -6.82 8.12 15.71
C SER A 40 -6.06 6.84 16.08
N ASP A 41 -6.60 5.68 15.71
CA ASP A 41 -5.96 4.39 15.88
C ASP A 41 -4.66 4.41 15.06
N PRO A 42 -3.48 4.54 15.69
CA PRO A 42 -2.23 4.49 14.97
C PRO A 42 -1.86 3.00 14.89
N ALA A 43 -2.06 2.42 13.70
CA ALA A 43 -1.57 1.10 13.28
C ALA A 43 -2.53 -0.10 13.36
N ALA A 44 -3.69 -0.02 12.71
CA ALA A 44 -4.25 -1.20 12.06
C ALA A 44 -3.49 -1.46 10.73
N VAL A 45 -2.25 -1.98 10.81
CA VAL A 45 -1.61 -2.54 9.61
C VAL A 45 -2.41 -3.79 9.23
N PRO A 46 -2.98 -3.90 8.02
CA PRO A 46 -3.75 -5.08 7.66
C PRO A 46 -2.89 -6.33 7.86
N SER A 47 -3.37 -7.29 8.65
CA SER A 47 -2.72 -8.58 8.84
C SER A 47 -2.52 -9.22 7.47
N GLY A 48 -1.27 -9.28 7.00
CA GLY A 48 -0.93 -9.70 5.63
C GLY A 48 -0.19 -8.67 4.78
N SER A 49 0.06 -7.45 5.29
CA SER A 49 0.83 -6.43 4.58
C SER A 49 2.34 -6.65 4.69
N ALA A 50 3.11 -6.17 3.72
CA ALA A 50 4.58 -6.13 3.83
C ALA A 50 5.02 -5.08 4.87
N ILE A 51 5.83 -5.52 5.84
CA ILE A 51 6.38 -4.68 6.90
C ILE A 51 7.90 -4.82 6.85
N ILE A 52 8.60 -3.68 6.79
CA ILE A 52 10.04 -3.59 7.03
C ILE A 52 10.21 -3.02 8.43
N ASP A 53 11.08 -3.61 9.24
CA ASP A 53 11.42 -3.07 10.55
C ASP A 53 11.88 -1.61 10.46
N GLN A 54 11.36 -0.74 11.32
CA GLN A 54 11.67 0.71 11.31
C GLN A 54 13.14 1.02 11.65
N SER A 55 13.86 0.07 12.24
CA SER A 55 15.29 0.16 12.51
C SER A 55 16.15 0.00 11.25
N VAL A 56 15.58 -0.43 10.12
CA VAL A 56 16.30 -0.55 8.85
C VAL A 56 16.69 0.85 8.34
N ALA A 57 17.98 1.17 8.44
CA ALA A 57 18.53 2.43 8.00
C ALA A 57 18.91 2.39 6.51
N VAL A 58 18.45 3.39 5.76
CA VAL A 58 18.96 3.68 4.41
C VAL A 58 20.10 4.68 4.54
N ILE A 59 21.31 4.27 4.15
CA ILE A 59 22.49 5.13 4.16
C ILE A 59 22.54 5.89 2.83
N PRO A 60 22.57 7.24 2.85
CA PRO A 60 22.70 8.04 1.63
C PRO A 60 23.96 7.62 0.85
N PRO A 61 23.87 7.42 -0.49
CA PRO A 61 25.03 7.08 -1.30
C PRO A 61 26.09 8.19 -1.27
N ASP A 62 27.37 7.79 -1.16
CA ASP A 62 28.50 8.72 -1.22
C ASP A 62 28.58 9.46 -2.57
N LYS A 63 29.27 10.60 -2.59
CA LYS A 63 29.51 11.40 -3.82
C LYS A 63 30.20 10.61 -4.94
N GLY A 64 30.91 9.54 -4.61
CA GLY A 64 31.58 8.66 -5.58
C GLY A 64 30.67 7.60 -6.22
N VAL A 65 29.41 7.47 -5.77
CA VAL A 65 28.44 6.53 -6.34
C VAL A 65 27.83 7.14 -7.61
N PRO A 66 27.86 6.44 -8.76
CA PRO A 66 27.22 6.93 -9.98
C PRO A 66 25.75 7.30 -9.75
N THR A 67 25.30 8.45 -10.28
CA THR A 67 23.91 8.95 -10.09
C THR A 67 22.86 7.91 -10.49
N LYS A 68 23.12 7.15 -11.56
CA LYS A 68 22.25 6.04 -12.01
C LYS A 68 22.09 4.92 -10.97
N TYR A 69 23.09 4.68 -10.13
CA TYR A 69 23.02 3.70 -9.05
C TYR A 69 22.38 4.34 -7.82
N ALA A 70 22.77 5.57 -7.48
CA ALA A 70 22.19 6.31 -6.36
C ALA A 70 20.66 6.45 -6.45
N ALA A 71 20.10 6.48 -7.67
CA ALA A 71 18.65 6.52 -7.90
C ALA A 71 17.89 5.36 -7.22
N PHE A 72 18.51 4.18 -7.06
CA PHE A 72 17.92 3.01 -6.40
C PHE A 72 17.85 3.14 -4.88
N SER A 73 18.68 3.99 -4.26
CA SER A 73 18.72 4.13 -2.80
C SER A 73 17.38 4.65 -2.28
N GLY A 74 16.86 4.07 -1.20
CA GLY A 74 15.60 4.46 -0.59
C GLY A 74 14.71 3.29 -0.19
N LEU A 75 13.58 3.66 0.40
CA LEU A 75 12.46 2.75 0.64
C LEU A 75 11.52 2.78 -0.57
N TRP A 76 11.07 1.60 -0.95
CA TRP A 76 10.19 1.38 -2.08
C TRP A 76 9.02 0.50 -1.64
N ALA A 77 7.80 0.82 -2.09
CA ALA A 77 6.63 0.00 -1.86
C ALA A 77 5.86 -0.23 -3.16
N GLY A 78 5.34 -1.43 -3.34
CA GLY A 78 4.59 -1.80 -4.53
C GLY A 78 3.63 -2.95 -4.27
N ARG A 79 2.80 -3.26 -5.26
CA ARG A 79 1.99 -4.48 -5.29
C ARG A 79 2.39 -5.35 -6.46
N LEU A 80 2.67 -6.61 -6.18
CA LEU A 80 2.97 -7.62 -7.18
C LEU A 80 1.67 -8.23 -7.71
N ASP A 81 1.53 -8.25 -9.04
CA ASP A 81 0.36 -8.59 -9.83
C ASP A 81 -0.94 -7.92 -9.33
N GLY A 82 -0.80 -6.75 -8.70
CA GLY A 82 -1.91 -6.03 -8.08
C GLY A 82 -2.51 -6.70 -6.85
N MET A 83 -1.92 -7.80 -6.35
CA MET A 83 -2.49 -8.61 -5.26
C MET A 83 -1.73 -8.47 -3.96
N TYR A 84 -0.40 -8.54 -3.97
CA TYR A 84 0.38 -8.71 -2.75
C TYR A 84 1.34 -7.56 -2.52
N ASP A 85 1.28 -6.99 -1.31
CA ASP A 85 2.15 -5.90 -0.92
C ASP A 85 3.59 -6.38 -0.83
N ALA A 86 4.50 -5.54 -1.27
CA ALA A 86 5.93 -5.77 -1.17
C ALA A 86 6.64 -4.45 -0.86
N LYS A 87 7.71 -4.53 -0.08
CA LYS A 87 8.59 -3.41 0.23
C LYS A 87 10.04 -3.78 0.00
N LEU A 88 10.82 -2.81 -0.44
CA LEU A 88 12.26 -2.94 -0.64
C LEU A 88 12.95 -1.74 -0.01
N ALA A 89 13.82 -1.98 0.97
CA ALA A 89 14.77 -1.01 1.47
C ALA A 89 16.11 -1.25 0.78
N VAL A 90 16.54 -0.32 -0.08
CA VAL A 90 17.90 -0.34 -0.64
C VAL A 90 18.80 0.43 0.33
N GLN A 91 19.50 -0.31 1.19
CA GLN A 91 20.17 0.20 2.39
C GLN A 91 21.51 0.84 2.08
N THR A 92 22.37 0.15 1.32
CA THR A 92 23.69 0.66 0.90
C THR A 92 23.92 0.45 -0.57
N ILE A 93 24.68 1.36 -1.19
CA ILE A 93 25.10 1.26 -2.59
C ILE A 93 26.55 1.70 -2.68
N SER A 94 27.42 0.84 -3.20
CA SER A 94 28.81 1.17 -3.48
C SER A 94 29.01 1.66 -4.92
N SER A 95 30.14 2.33 -5.18
CA SER A 95 30.50 2.85 -6.52
C SER A 95 30.58 1.77 -7.61
N ASN A 96 30.92 0.53 -7.25
CA ASN A 96 30.95 -0.62 -8.16
C ASN A 96 29.59 -1.31 -8.35
N GLY A 97 28.53 -0.73 -7.78
CA GLY A 97 27.14 -1.17 -7.93
C GLY A 97 26.71 -2.29 -6.99
N LYS A 98 27.54 -2.72 -6.01
CA LYS A 98 27.06 -3.67 -4.99
C LYS A 98 26.05 -2.98 -4.08
N VAL A 99 25.05 -3.73 -3.65
CA VAL A 99 24.02 -3.22 -2.74
C VAL A 99 23.73 -4.21 -1.62
N THR A 100 23.29 -3.66 -0.49
CA THR A 100 22.58 -4.42 0.55
C THR A 100 21.13 -3.94 0.60
N VAL A 101 20.21 -4.87 0.84
CA VAL A 101 18.78 -4.58 0.87
C VAL A 101 18.08 -5.35 1.99
N THR A 102 16.93 -4.85 2.40
CA THR A 102 15.90 -5.65 3.08
C THR A 102 14.70 -5.70 2.17
N TYR A 103 14.20 -6.90 1.89
CA TYR A 103 12.98 -7.12 1.13
C TYR A 103 11.92 -7.72 2.04
N ALA A 104 10.73 -7.13 2.05
CA ALA A 104 9.58 -7.63 2.78
C ALA A 104 8.42 -7.94 1.84
N TRP A 105 7.66 -8.97 2.19
CA TRP A 105 6.49 -9.42 1.46
C TRP A 105 5.31 -9.57 2.41
N GLY A 106 4.12 -9.26 1.89
CA GLY A 106 2.85 -9.62 2.49
C GLY A 106 2.51 -11.08 2.25
N THR A 107 1.29 -11.49 2.64
CA THR A 107 0.80 -12.85 2.41
C THR A 107 0.79 -13.14 0.91
N LEU A 108 1.40 -14.25 0.46
CA LEU A 108 1.48 -14.65 -0.95
C LEU A 108 1.12 -16.13 -1.07
N GLY A 109 -0.15 -16.45 -1.31
CA GLY A 109 -0.64 -17.83 -1.19
C GLY A 109 -0.39 -18.36 0.22
N ASP A 110 0.28 -19.51 0.35
CA ASP A 110 0.69 -20.11 1.63
C ASP A 110 1.97 -19.48 2.23
N ASN A 111 2.62 -18.56 1.51
CA ASN A 111 3.79 -17.86 2.04
C ASN A 111 3.34 -16.74 2.99
N HIS A 112 3.57 -16.95 4.28
CA HIS A 112 3.26 -15.96 5.31
C HIS A 112 4.10 -14.69 5.13
N PRO A 113 3.59 -13.52 5.60
CA PRO A 113 4.35 -12.28 5.59
C PRO A 113 5.70 -12.44 6.28
N GLY A 114 6.70 -11.77 5.74
CA GLY A 114 8.04 -11.82 6.28
C GLY A 114 8.98 -10.85 5.59
N GLU A 115 10.21 -10.84 6.06
CA GLU A 115 11.30 -10.07 5.48
C GLU A 115 12.58 -10.90 5.40
N ALA A 116 13.46 -10.49 4.49
CA ALA A 116 14.78 -11.08 4.34
C ALA A 116 15.79 -10.01 3.92
N ALA A 117 16.97 -10.08 4.54
CA ALA A 117 18.14 -9.36 4.06
C ALA A 117 18.62 -9.98 2.74
N GLY A 118 19.10 -9.13 1.84
CA GLY A 118 19.63 -9.52 0.56
C GLY A 118 20.87 -8.71 0.20
N VAL A 119 21.69 -9.29 -0.65
CA VAL A 119 22.80 -8.62 -1.32
C VAL A 119 22.58 -8.69 -2.83
N GLY A 120 23.14 -7.76 -3.57
CA GLY A 120 22.94 -7.74 -5.01
C GLY A 120 23.88 -6.80 -5.73
N ARG A 121 23.58 -6.62 -7.02
CA ARG A 121 24.33 -5.72 -7.88
C ARG A 121 23.45 -4.98 -8.86
N ILE A 122 23.78 -3.72 -9.07
CA ILE A 122 23.22 -2.89 -10.13
C ILE A 122 24.09 -3.04 -11.38
N VAL A 123 23.47 -3.46 -12.49
CA VAL A 123 24.08 -3.55 -13.82
C VAL A 123 23.17 -2.80 -14.79
N GLY A 124 23.69 -1.73 -15.39
CA GLY A 124 22.88 -0.83 -16.21
C GLY A 124 21.78 -0.15 -15.36
N SER A 125 20.52 -0.39 -15.74
CA SER A 125 19.32 0.06 -15.02
C SER A 125 18.64 -1.06 -14.23
N THR A 126 19.32 -2.17 -13.99
CA THR A 126 18.74 -3.32 -13.27
C THR A 126 19.51 -3.60 -12.00
N LEU A 127 18.80 -3.59 -10.87
CA LEU A 127 19.23 -4.21 -9.62
C LEU A 127 18.84 -5.69 -9.66
N LYS A 128 19.82 -6.59 -9.52
CA LYS A 128 19.60 -8.03 -9.36
C LYS A 128 20.10 -8.46 -7.99
N LEU A 129 19.25 -9.13 -7.22
CA LEU A 129 19.65 -9.71 -5.94
C LEU A 129 20.20 -11.11 -6.14
N GLU A 130 21.08 -11.52 -5.22
CA GLU A 130 21.32 -12.93 -4.96
C GLU A 130 20.04 -13.59 -4.43
N ARG A 131 19.96 -14.92 -4.57
CA ARG A 131 18.77 -15.66 -4.14
C ARG A 131 18.59 -15.50 -2.63
N LEU A 132 17.41 -15.05 -2.22
CA LEU A 132 17.10 -14.79 -0.81
C LEU A 132 16.94 -16.10 -0.03
N PRO A 133 17.06 -16.07 1.32
CA PRO A 133 16.88 -17.25 2.18
C PRO A 133 15.52 -17.96 2.03
N ASN A 134 14.47 -17.23 1.65
CA ASN A 134 13.15 -17.81 1.35
C ASN A 134 13.07 -18.48 -0.04
N GLY A 135 14.17 -18.52 -0.79
CA GLY A 135 14.23 -19.08 -2.14
C GLY A 135 13.63 -18.18 -3.22
N ALA A 136 13.47 -16.88 -2.96
CA ALA A 136 13.03 -15.94 -3.99
C ALA A 136 14.22 -15.40 -4.81
N ASP A 137 14.06 -15.33 -6.14
CA ASP A 137 14.94 -14.56 -7.02
C ASP A 137 14.29 -13.22 -7.36
N LEU A 138 14.99 -12.12 -7.12
CA LEU A 138 14.45 -10.78 -7.29
C LEU A 138 15.28 -9.94 -8.27
N SER A 139 14.57 -9.19 -9.11
CA SER A 139 15.17 -8.14 -9.92
C SER A 139 14.27 -6.91 -9.99
N PHE A 140 14.88 -5.73 -9.99
CA PHE A 140 14.20 -4.45 -10.06
C PHE A 140 14.82 -3.60 -11.17
N VAL A 141 14.01 -3.15 -12.12
CA VAL A 141 14.47 -2.27 -13.21
C VAL A 141 14.04 -0.84 -12.91
N MET A 142 15.00 0.08 -12.86
CA MET A 142 14.72 1.52 -12.78
C MET A 142 14.10 1.98 -14.09
N ARG A 143 12.88 2.51 -14.01
CA ARG A 143 12.17 3.09 -15.15
C ARG A 143 12.50 4.58 -15.30
N PRO A 144 12.27 5.18 -16.50
CA PRO A 144 12.49 6.61 -16.72
C PRO A 144 11.66 7.54 -15.81
N ASP A 145 10.49 7.07 -15.37
CA ASP A 145 9.60 7.77 -14.43
C ASP A 145 10.07 7.71 -12.97
N ARG A 146 11.24 7.11 -12.71
CA ARG A 146 11.84 6.86 -11.39
C ARG A 146 11.05 5.91 -10.49
N THR A 147 10.22 5.05 -11.08
CA THR A 147 9.66 3.87 -10.41
C THR A 147 10.55 2.64 -10.63
N LEU A 148 10.43 1.63 -9.78
CA LEU A 148 11.04 0.32 -10.02
C LEU A 148 10.01 -0.64 -10.61
N ALA A 149 10.36 -1.34 -11.70
CA ALA A 149 9.66 -2.54 -12.13
C ALA A 149 10.25 -3.75 -11.40
N GLY A 150 9.55 -4.27 -10.40
CA GLY A 150 9.95 -5.47 -9.66
C GLY A 150 9.51 -6.75 -10.37
N THR A 151 10.36 -7.76 -10.29
CA THR A 151 10.05 -9.15 -10.65
C THR A 151 10.52 -10.05 -9.52
N VAL A 152 9.63 -10.91 -9.05
CA VAL A 152 9.90 -11.89 -7.99
C VAL A 152 9.59 -13.26 -8.53
N ARG A 153 10.55 -14.18 -8.47
CA ARG A 153 10.35 -15.60 -8.80
C ARG A 153 10.43 -16.42 -7.53
N LEU A 154 9.36 -17.12 -7.19
CA LEU A 154 9.25 -17.96 -6.00
C LEU A 154 8.46 -19.21 -6.34
N ALA A 155 8.98 -20.39 -5.98
CA ALA A 155 8.33 -21.69 -6.21
C ALA A 155 7.84 -21.91 -7.66
N GLY A 156 8.62 -21.45 -8.65
CA GLY A 156 8.29 -21.58 -10.08
C GLY A 156 7.29 -20.55 -10.60
N GLN A 157 6.69 -19.73 -9.73
CA GLN A 157 5.81 -18.62 -10.10
C GLN A 157 6.62 -17.35 -10.32
N THR A 158 6.11 -16.45 -11.16
CA THR A 158 6.70 -15.13 -11.42
C THR A 158 5.66 -14.06 -11.17
N TYR A 159 5.99 -13.11 -10.30
CA TYR A 159 5.13 -11.99 -9.94
C TYR A 159 5.81 -10.69 -10.33
N THR A 160 5.04 -9.72 -10.82
CA THR A 160 5.57 -8.44 -11.32
C THR A 160 4.82 -7.24 -10.77
N GLY A 161 5.49 -6.12 -10.56
CA GLY A 161 4.82 -4.95 -10.00
C GLY A 161 5.62 -3.67 -10.16
N ALA A 162 4.93 -2.54 -10.07
CA ALA A 162 5.58 -1.24 -9.95
C ALA A 162 5.80 -0.94 -8.47
N PHE A 163 6.97 -0.40 -8.13
CA PHE A 163 7.28 0.10 -6.80
C PHE A 163 7.53 1.59 -6.86
N LEU A 164 6.85 2.30 -5.97
CA LEU A 164 6.95 3.74 -5.77
C LEU A 164 7.89 4.02 -4.61
N LYS A 165 8.70 5.06 -4.77
CA LYS A 165 9.55 5.55 -3.70
C LYS A 165 8.69 6.12 -2.58
N GLN A 166 9.05 5.83 -1.34
CA GLN A 166 8.39 6.33 -0.13
C GLN A 166 9.08 7.61 0.37
#